data_AF-A0A522GNL0-F1
#
_entry.id   AF-A0A522GNL0-F1
#
_cell.length_a   1.000
_cell.length_b   1.000
_cell.length_c   1.000
_cell.angle_alpha   90.00
_cell.angle_beta   90.00
_cell.angle_gamma   90.00
#
_symmetry.space_group_name_H-M   'P 1'
#
loop_
_entity.id
_entity.type
_entity.pdbx_description
1 polymer ?
#
loop_
_entity_poly.entity_id
_entity_poly.type
_entity_poly.pdbx_seq_one_letter_code
_entity_poly.pdbx_strand_id
1 'polypeptide(L)'
;MVDNNMRFEEAVFSGPDPVVRAEAAGCAFEAQARVMGLGATGLISILAADAVALALHDDLGAVASVWQAFEAEASHTFFQTFAWLDAWQRHVGAPADVLPAIVTGRHPDGMLLFILPLAIHRQRAVRRLTFLGADLCDYNAPLLHPEFEAMLGDAAFAALWPRLLGQLQADHRFTFDLIDLPKIPERVGDQRNPLLVLGTTANPSGAYVTALTGAWDEFYASKRSSSTRKRERRQVRQLADQGEIRFVDALEGDERRRTLDLLFEQKARSFDRMGVRNIFARPGYRSLFTAFAMDLGSRHLVHLSRMEVGPTIAAISLGFVSGSRYSLVISSYDGGDLARFGPGRAHLHELLRLAIQNGFAVFDFTIGDEAYKQDWCDARLTLQDHLSAATWRGAIVVGLVSLFRSVKRAIKQSPVLWRQFSRARSRLGAVRVSRFGAAGRRQAKNTDPHA
;
A
#
# COMPACT_ATOMS: atom_id res chain seq x y z
N MET A 1 -14.59 -82.30 39.79
CA MET A 1 -14.56 -81.97 41.23
C MET A 1 -14.41 -80.45 41.30
N VAL A 2 -15.52 -79.70 41.36
CA VAL A 2 -16.30 -79.40 42.60
C VAL A 2 -15.45 -78.42 43.42
N ASP A 3 -15.78 -77.13 43.61
CA ASP A 3 -17.05 -76.43 43.84
C ASP A 3 -16.87 -74.91 43.59
N ASN A 4 -17.81 -74.15 42.99
CA ASN A 4 -19.04 -73.55 43.57
C ASN A 4 -18.70 -72.27 44.41
N ASN A 5 -19.35 -71.10 44.45
CA ASN A 5 -20.38 -70.37 43.68
C ASN A 5 -20.68 -69.08 44.51
N MET A 6 -21.26 -68.05 43.85
CA MET A 6 -22.03 -66.89 44.39
C MET A 6 -21.28 -65.77 45.14
N ARG A 7 -21.19 -64.53 44.62
CA ARG A 7 -22.20 -63.44 44.37
C ARG A 7 -22.07 -62.36 45.47
N PHE A 8 -21.74 -61.12 45.10
CA PHE A 8 -22.63 -59.94 45.09
C PHE A 8 -21.85 -58.62 44.83
N GLU A 9 -22.55 -57.72 44.14
CA GLU A 9 -22.42 -56.25 44.06
C GLU A 9 -21.47 -55.58 43.05
N GLU A 10 -22.11 -55.12 41.98
CA GLU A 10 -21.79 -53.94 41.18
C GLU A 10 -21.64 -52.68 42.05
N ALA A 11 -20.56 -51.92 41.87
CA ALA A 11 -20.52 -50.49 42.16
C ALA A 11 -19.44 -49.80 41.32
N VAL A 12 -19.88 -49.27 40.18
CA VAL A 12 -19.49 -48.01 39.54
C VAL A 12 -18.36 -47.22 40.21
N PHE A 13 -17.21 -47.10 39.55
CA PHE A 13 -16.31 -45.94 39.70
C PHE A 13 -16.30 -45.15 38.39
N SER A 14 -17.33 -44.32 38.24
CA SER A 14 -17.34 -43.20 37.31
C SER A 14 -16.32 -42.15 37.79
N GLY A 15 -15.30 -41.88 36.98
CA GLY A 15 -14.65 -40.57 37.02
C GLY A 15 -15.69 -39.48 36.72
N PRO A 16 -15.48 -38.23 37.14
CA PRO A 16 -16.47 -37.17 36.93
C PRO A 16 -16.81 -37.08 35.44
N ASP A 17 -18.11 -37.09 35.17
CA ASP A 17 -18.72 -37.05 33.84
C ASP A 17 -18.04 -35.95 32.97
N PRO A 18 -17.69 -36.21 31.69
CA PRO A 18 -17.20 -35.16 30.79
C PRO A 18 -18.12 -33.93 30.75
N VAL A 19 -19.41 -34.08 31.03
CA VAL A 19 -20.35 -32.96 31.21
C VAL A 19 -20.01 -32.15 32.47
N VAL A 20 -19.72 -32.80 33.60
CA VAL A 20 -19.33 -32.15 34.86
C VAL A 20 -17.96 -31.45 34.74
N ARG A 21 -17.03 -31.98 33.92
CA ARG A 21 -15.78 -31.28 33.57
C ARG A 21 -16.01 -30.05 32.69
N ALA A 22 -16.92 -30.14 31.72
CA ALA A 22 -17.29 -29.01 30.88
C ALA A 22 -18.05 -27.92 31.67
N GLU A 23 -18.92 -28.32 32.59
CA GLU A 23 -19.63 -27.42 33.51
C GLU A 23 -18.68 -26.77 34.53
N ALA A 24 -17.72 -27.51 35.09
CA ALA A 24 -16.71 -26.96 36.00
C ALA A 24 -15.75 -25.99 35.28
N ALA A 25 -15.37 -26.27 34.02
CA ALA A 25 -14.60 -25.35 33.18
C ALA A 25 -15.43 -24.11 32.79
N GLY A 26 -16.72 -24.28 32.50
CA GLY A 26 -17.66 -23.17 32.26
C GLY A 26 -17.86 -22.28 33.48
N CYS A 27 -18.03 -22.85 34.68
CA CYS A 27 -18.18 -22.12 35.93
C CYS A 27 -16.90 -21.38 36.36
N ALA A 28 -15.73 -22.00 36.19
CA ALA A 28 -14.44 -21.34 36.45
C ALA A 28 -14.20 -20.17 35.47
N PHE A 29 -14.66 -20.31 34.23
CA PHE A 29 -14.55 -19.28 33.19
C PHE A 29 -15.54 -18.12 33.37
N GLU A 30 -16.79 -18.41 33.74
CA GLU A 30 -17.79 -17.38 34.12
C GLU A 30 -17.35 -16.59 35.37
N ALA A 31 -16.67 -17.24 36.31
CA ALA A 31 -16.07 -16.56 37.46
C ALA A 31 -14.91 -15.64 37.06
N GLN A 32 -14.07 -16.05 36.11
CA GLN A 32 -12.99 -15.24 35.56
C GLN A 32 -13.51 -14.04 34.73
N ALA A 33 -14.64 -14.22 34.04
CA ALA A 33 -15.34 -13.17 33.31
C ALA A 33 -15.93 -12.09 34.23
N ARG A 34 -16.51 -12.49 35.37
CA ARG A 34 -16.99 -11.56 36.41
C ARG A 34 -15.86 -10.75 37.04
N VAL A 35 -14.67 -11.35 37.21
CA VAL A 35 -13.48 -10.66 37.73
C VAL A 35 -12.93 -9.62 36.73
N MET A 36 -13.13 -9.82 35.42
CA MET A 36 -12.66 -8.90 34.37
C MET A 36 -13.71 -7.88 33.89
N GLY A 37 -14.94 -7.89 34.45
CA GLY A 37 -15.98 -6.91 34.10
C GLY A 37 -16.50 -7.00 32.65
N LEU A 38 -16.30 -8.14 31.98
CA LEU A 38 -16.67 -8.34 30.59
C LEU A 38 -18.10 -8.91 30.48
N GLY A 39 -18.96 -8.24 29.71
CA GLY A 39 -20.28 -8.79 29.34
C GLY A 39 -20.15 -9.99 28.38
N ALA A 40 -21.24 -10.73 28.17
CA ALA A 40 -21.29 -11.93 27.32
C ALA A 40 -20.69 -11.73 25.91
N THR A 41 -20.91 -10.56 25.30
CA THR A 41 -20.33 -10.19 24.00
C THR A 41 -18.80 -10.10 24.01
N GLY A 42 -18.21 -9.67 25.13
CA GLY A 42 -16.75 -9.62 25.31
C GLY A 42 -16.14 -11.02 25.41
N LEU A 43 -16.80 -11.94 26.11
CA LEU A 43 -16.37 -13.34 26.20
C LEU A 43 -16.41 -14.05 24.84
N ILE A 44 -17.49 -13.87 24.08
CA ILE A 44 -17.62 -14.44 22.73
C ILE A 44 -16.49 -13.94 21.82
N SER A 45 -16.14 -12.65 21.92
CA SER A 45 -15.06 -12.06 21.12
C SER A 45 -13.69 -12.64 21.48
N ILE A 46 -13.43 -12.89 22.77
CA ILE A 46 -12.17 -13.52 23.22
C ILE A 46 -12.11 -14.97 22.74
N LEU A 47 -13.19 -15.73 22.86
CA LEU A 47 -13.24 -17.12 22.39
C LEU A 47 -13.04 -17.22 20.87
N ALA A 48 -13.67 -16.32 20.10
CA ALA A 48 -13.47 -16.24 18.66
C ALA A 48 -12.02 -15.90 18.29
N ALA A 49 -11.41 -14.94 18.99
CA ALA A 49 -9.99 -14.62 18.82
C ALA A 49 -9.09 -15.80 19.21
N ASP A 50 -9.44 -16.54 20.26
CA ASP A 50 -8.64 -17.64 20.77
C ASP A 50 -8.64 -18.85 19.84
N ALA A 51 -9.76 -19.06 19.14
CA ALA A 51 -9.95 -20.09 18.15
C ALA A 51 -9.14 -19.86 16.85
N VAL A 52 -8.70 -18.63 16.58
CA VAL A 52 -7.87 -18.35 15.40
C VAL A 52 -6.47 -18.94 15.58
N ALA A 53 -6.13 -19.89 14.71
CA ALA A 53 -4.79 -20.45 14.61
C ALA A 53 -3.88 -19.51 13.83
N LEU A 54 -2.85 -18.99 14.50
CA LEU A 54 -1.84 -18.11 13.90
C LEU A 54 -0.61 -18.91 13.46
N ALA A 55 -0.08 -18.60 12.28
CA ALA A 55 1.23 -19.09 11.83
C ALA A 55 2.11 -17.93 11.35
N LEU A 56 3.40 -18.02 11.65
CA LEU A 56 4.42 -17.01 11.36
C LEU A 56 5.37 -17.53 10.28
N HIS A 57 5.68 -16.69 9.29
CA HIS A 57 6.56 -17.03 8.18
C HIS A 57 7.56 -15.88 7.92
N ASP A 58 8.84 -16.22 7.81
CA ASP A 58 9.92 -15.27 7.45
C ASP A 58 10.33 -15.34 5.98
N ASP A 59 9.80 -16.29 5.23
CA ASP A 59 10.06 -16.47 3.81
C ASP A 59 8.76 -16.35 3.01
N LEU A 60 8.80 -15.53 1.95
CA LEU A 60 7.67 -15.41 1.01
C LEU A 60 7.52 -16.68 0.19
N GLY A 61 8.62 -17.37 -0.15
CA GLY A 61 8.57 -18.61 -0.91
C GLY A 61 7.72 -19.69 -0.23
N ALA A 62 7.86 -19.83 1.09
CA ALA A 62 7.10 -20.77 1.91
C ALA A 62 5.59 -20.54 1.93
N VAL A 63 5.12 -19.32 1.64
CA VAL A 63 3.69 -18.97 1.62
C VAL A 63 3.14 -18.66 0.23
N ALA A 64 3.97 -18.75 -0.81
CA ALA A 64 3.62 -18.32 -2.16
C ALA A 64 2.32 -18.95 -2.69
N SER A 65 2.21 -20.27 -2.61
CA SER A 65 1.04 -21.00 -3.13
C SER A 65 -0.24 -20.66 -2.38
N VAL A 66 -0.18 -20.63 -1.05
CA VAL A 66 -1.32 -20.28 -0.18
C VAL A 66 -1.75 -18.83 -0.41
N TRP A 67 -0.79 -17.91 -0.55
CA TRP A 67 -1.06 -16.50 -0.77
C TRP A 67 -1.71 -16.26 -2.13
N GLN A 68 -1.14 -16.80 -3.20
CA GLN A 68 -1.67 -16.64 -4.56
C GLN A 68 -3.06 -17.26 -4.70
N ALA A 69 -3.32 -18.40 -4.05
CA ALA A 69 -4.66 -18.99 -4.02
C ALA A 69 -5.66 -18.07 -3.31
N PHE A 70 -5.26 -17.50 -2.17
CA PHE A 70 -6.11 -16.62 -1.39
C PHE A 70 -6.40 -15.29 -2.08
N GLU A 71 -5.47 -14.74 -2.86
CA GLU A 71 -5.67 -13.51 -3.64
C GLU A 71 -6.86 -13.56 -4.60
N ALA A 72 -7.20 -14.75 -5.11
CA ALA A 72 -8.30 -14.90 -6.06
C ALA A 72 -9.67 -14.54 -5.45
N GLU A 73 -9.82 -14.68 -4.14
CA GLU A 73 -11.07 -14.43 -3.42
C GLU A 73 -10.95 -13.34 -2.35
N ALA A 74 -9.75 -13.09 -1.83
CA ALA A 74 -9.54 -12.16 -0.73
C ALA A 74 -9.85 -10.70 -1.13
N SER A 75 -10.36 -9.95 -0.16
CA SER A 75 -10.35 -8.50 -0.22
C SER A 75 -8.91 -8.00 0.00
N HIS A 76 -8.34 -7.33 -1.01
CA HIS A 76 -7.02 -6.73 -0.95
C HIS A 76 -6.88 -5.55 -1.94
N THR A 77 -5.77 -4.81 -1.86
CA THR A 77 -5.38 -3.87 -2.93
C THR A 77 -4.25 -4.47 -3.77
N PHE A 78 -3.94 -3.88 -4.92
CA PHE A 78 -2.79 -4.28 -5.74
C PHE A 78 -1.49 -4.41 -4.92
N PHE A 79 -1.30 -3.52 -3.93
CA PHE A 79 -0.08 -3.46 -3.12
C PHE A 79 0.11 -4.64 -2.15
N GLN A 80 -0.90 -5.51 -2.03
CA GLN A 80 -0.86 -6.74 -1.24
C GLN A 80 -0.70 -8.00 -2.11
N THR A 81 -0.60 -7.86 -3.43
CA THR A 81 -0.32 -8.99 -4.32
C THR A 81 1.06 -9.58 -4.03
N PHE A 82 1.16 -10.90 -4.13
CA PHE A 82 2.35 -11.68 -3.87
C PHE A 82 3.43 -11.27 -4.86
N ALA A 83 3.06 -11.13 -6.15
CA ALA A 83 3.99 -10.69 -7.19
C ALA A 83 4.65 -9.35 -6.86
N TRP A 84 3.89 -8.38 -6.33
CA TRP A 84 4.42 -7.08 -5.95
C TRP A 84 5.35 -7.16 -4.73
N LEU A 85 4.90 -7.83 -3.66
CA LEU A 85 5.66 -7.91 -2.41
C LEU A 85 6.89 -8.81 -2.51
N ASP A 86 6.84 -9.88 -3.29
CA ASP A 86 7.98 -10.73 -3.61
C ASP A 86 9.01 -9.98 -4.46
N ALA A 87 8.59 -9.26 -5.49
CA ALA A 87 9.49 -8.40 -6.25
C ALA A 87 10.13 -7.33 -5.34
N TRP A 88 9.34 -6.71 -4.45
CA TRP A 88 9.85 -5.73 -3.49
C TRP A 88 10.87 -6.36 -2.54
N GLN A 89 10.58 -7.54 -1.99
CA GLN A 89 11.50 -8.22 -1.09
C GLN A 89 12.80 -8.57 -1.81
N ARG A 90 12.75 -9.09 -3.04
CA ARG A 90 13.95 -9.44 -3.82
C ARG A 90 14.83 -8.24 -4.15
N HIS A 91 14.23 -7.10 -4.52
CA HIS A 91 14.98 -5.96 -5.03
C HIS A 91 15.27 -4.87 -4.00
N VAL A 92 14.47 -4.76 -2.95
CA VAL A 92 14.55 -3.69 -1.94
C VAL A 92 14.73 -4.27 -0.54
N GLY A 93 13.86 -5.20 -0.14
CA GLY A 93 13.83 -5.73 1.23
C GLY A 93 15.10 -6.47 1.62
N ALA A 94 15.43 -7.54 0.90
CA ALA A 94 16.58 -8.39 1.18
C ALA A 94 17.92 -7.63 1.09
N PRO A 95 18.18 -6.78 0.07
CA PRO A 95 19.38 -5.93 0.06
C PRO A 95 19.48 -4.90 1.20
N ALA A 96 18.35 -4.61 1.87
CA ALA A 96 18.28 -3.69 3.00
C ALA A 96 18.10 -4.41 4.36
N ASP A 97 18.37 -5.72 4.40
CA ASP A 97 18.22 -6.57 5.58
C ASP A 97 16.83 -6.48 6.24
N VAL A 98 15.79 -6.30 5.43
CA VAL A 98 14.40 -6.36 5.88
C VAL A 98 13.98 -7.81 5.98
N LEU A 99 13.58 -8.23 7.18
CA LEU A 99 13.10 -9.57 7.46
C LEU A 99 11.58 -9.61 7.30
N PRO A 100 11.01 -10.42 6.39
CA PRO A 100 9.58 -10.67 6.35
C PRO A 100 9.09 -11.27 7.67
N ALA A 101 7.89 -10.89 8.10
CA ALA A 101 7.24 -11.41 9.31
C ALA A 101 5.76 -11.64 8.99
N ILE A 102 5.49 -12.49 8.02
CA ILE A 102 4.16 -12.72 7.45
C ILE A 102 3.35 -13.53 8.46
N VAL A 103 2.17 -13.04 8.81
CA VAL A 103 1.27 -13.74 9.72
C VAL A 103 0.06 -14.23 8.96
N THR A 104 -0.25 -15.52 9.08
CA THR A 104 -1.51 -16.08 8.59
C THR A 104 -2.42 -16.42 9.76
N GLY A 105 -3.72 -16.21 9.60
CA GLY A 105 -4.72 -16.58 10.60
C GLY A 105 -5.77 -17.50 9.98
N ARG A 106 -5.99 -18.67 10.60
CA ARG A 106 -6.98 -19.65 10.15
C ARG A 106 -8.08 -19.85 11.17
N HIS A 107 -9.30 -20.05 10.68
CA HIS A 107 -10.43 -20.54 11.46
C HIS A 107 -10.19 -22.01 11.87
N PRO A 108 -10.80 -22.53 12.96
CA PRO A 108 -10.62 -23.93 13.39
C PRO A 108 -10.91 -25.00 12.34
N ASP A 109 -11.75 -24.72 11.35
CA ASP A 109 -12.03 -25.62 10.22
C ASP A 109 -10.91 -25.63 9.15
N GLY A 110 -9.86 -24.81 9.32
CA GLY A 110 -8.73 -24.70 8.42
C GLY A 110 -8.85 -23.56 7.40
N MET A 111 -9.99 -22.89 7.30
CA MET A 111 -10.20 -21.77 6.38
C MET A 111 -9.26 -20.61 6.68
N LEU A 112 -8.64 -20.04 5.64
CA LEU A 112 -7.75 -18.90 5.79
C LEU A 112 -8.59 -17.62 5.94
N LEU A 113 -8.44 -16.95 7.09
CA LEU A 113 -9.17 -15.72 7.41
C LEU A 113 -8.41 -14.49 6.93
N PHE A 114 -7.10 -14.46 7.11
CA PHE A 114 -6.27 -13.34 6.67
C PHE A 114 -4.81 -13.72 6.43
N ILE A 115 -4.15 -12.90 5.62
CA ILE A 115 -2.70 -12.80 5.55
C ILE A 115 -2.32 -11.36 5.91
N LEU A 116 -1.45 -11.19 6.90
CA LEU A 116 -0.94 -9.90 7.30
C LEU A 116 0.53 -9.77 6.87
N PRO A 117 0.83 -9.00 5.80
CA PRO A 117 2.17 -8.88 5.26
C PRO A 117 3.01 -7.91 6.09
N LEU A 118 3.63 -8.38 7.18
CA LEU A 118 4.51 -7.57 8.02
C LEU A 118 5.98 -7.82 7.69
N ALA A 119 6.82 -6.92 8.21
CA ALA A 119 8.27 -7.00 8.14
C ALA A 119 8.92 -6.33 9.34
N ILE A 120 10.11 -6.80 9.71
CA ILE A 120 10.98 -6.19 10.69
C ILE A 120 12.04 -5.39 9.97
N HIS A 121 12.01 -4.07 10.19
CA HIS A 121 13.07 -3.17 9.75
C HIS A 121 14.02 -2.92 10.90
N ARG A 122 15.32 -3.16 10.68
CA ARG A 122 16.36 -2.74 11.60
C ARG A 122 16.86 -1.35 11.23
N GLN A 123 16.66 -0.38 12.11
CA GLN A 123 17.22 0.96 11.96
C GLN A 123 18.14 1.25 13.13
N ARG A 124 19.46 1.14 12.90
CA ARG A 124 20.49 1.28 13.93
C ARG A 124 20.25 0.26 15.06
N ALA A 125 20.05 0.73 16.29
CA ALA A 125 19.83 -0.07 17.49
C ALA A 125 18.35 -0.36 17.77
N VAL A 126 17.43 0.06 16.89
CA VAL A 126 15.99 -0.06 17.09
C VAL A 126 15.39 -0.91 15.99
N ARG A 127 14.48 -1.80 16.37
CA ARG A 127 13.76 -2.71 15.46
C ARG A 127 12.30 -2.27 15.34
N ARG A 128 11.80 -2.15 14.12
CA ARG A 128 10.46 -1.65 13.82
C ARG A 128 9.65 -2.72 13.11
N LEU A 129 8.51 -3.10 13.70
CA LEU A 129 7.49 -3.87 13.00
C LEU A 129 6.68 -2.91 12.11
N THR A 130 6.56 -3.23 10.83
CA THR A 130 5.82 -2.45 9.84
C THR A 130 5.26 -3.37 8.76
N PHE A 131 4.54 -2.82 7.77
CA PHE A 131 4.12 -3.62 6.61
C PHE A 131 5.30 -3.91 5.68
N LEU A 132 5.32 -5.10 5.11
CA LEU A 132 6.20 -5.44 4.00
C LEU A 132 5.90 -4.49 2.82
N GLY A 133 6.93 -3.86 2.26
CA GLY A 133 6.74 -2.91 1.15
C GLY A 133 6.21 -1.52 1.53
N ALA A 134 6.05 -1.19 2.82
CA ALA A 134 5.35 0.03 3.28
C ALA A 134 5.83 1.35 2.64
N ASP A 135 7.09 1.42 2.21
CA ASP A 135 7.70 2.60 1.60
C ASP A 135 7.30 2.83 0.13
N LEU A 136 6.92 1.77 -0.58
CA LEU A 136 6.51 1.79 -1.99
C LEU A 136 5.06 1.37 -2.23
N CYS A 137 4.35 0.95 -1.18
CA CYS A 137 2.90 0.73 -1.22
C CYS A 137 2.16 2.03 -0.88
N ASP A 138 1.20 2.44 -1.72
CA ASP A 138 0.32 3.58 -1.41
C ASP A 138 -0.82 3.19 -0.47
N TYR A 139 -1.17 1.90 -0.39
CA TYR A 139 -2.09 1.37 0.61
C TYR A 139 -1.46 0.17 1.30
N ASN A 140 -1.52 0.15 2.63
CA ASN A 140 -1.06 -0.99 3.42
C ASN A 140 -2.23 -1.62 4.16
N ALA A 141 -2.51 -2.87 3.84
CA ALA A 141 -3.64 -3.62 4.37
C ALA A 141 -3.27 -5.10 4.55
N PRO A 142 -4.03 -5.84 5.37
CA PRO A 142 -4.09 -7.29 5.27
C PRO A 142 -4.77 -7.73 3.95
N LEU A 143 -4.57 -8.99 3.56
CA LEU A 143 -5.51 -9.72 2.72
C LEU A 143 -6.56 -10.33 3.64
N LEU A 144 -7.83 -10.16 3.33
CA LEU A 144 -8.95 -10.62 4.17
C LEU A 144 -9.88 -11.54 3.40
N HIS A 145 -10.35 -12.60 4.04
CA HIS A 145 -11.45 -13.40 3.50
C HIS A 145 -12.68 -12.51 3.26
N PRO A 146 -13.50 -12.70 2.22
CA PRO A 146 -14.68 -11.86 1.92
C PRO A 146 -15.65 -11.64 3.08
N GLU A 147 -15.75 -12.63 3.96
CA GLU A 147 -16.62 -12.60 5.14
C GLU A 147 -15.86 -12.37 6.46
N PHE A 148 -14.62 -11.89 6.39
CA PHE A 148 -13.77 -11.68 7.56
C PHE A 148 -14.46 -10.80 8.62
N GLU A 149 -15.05 -9.68 8.23
CA GLU A 149 -15.74 -8.77 9.17
C GLU A 149 -16.92 -9.44 9.90
N ALA A 150 -17.63 -10.35 9.22
CA ALA A 150 -18.74 -11.10 9.80
C ALA A 150 -18.26 -12.21 10.76
N MET A 151 -17.15 -12.87 10.42
CA MET A 151 -16.60 -13.97 11.22
C MET A 151 -15.75 -13.50 12.40
N LEU A 152 -14.94 -12.47 12.18
CA LEU A 152 -13.98 -11.94 13.14
C LEU A 152 -14.15 -10.42 13.23
N GLY A 153 -15.21 -10.02 13.94
CA GLY A 153 -15.52 -8.61 14.16
C GLY A 153 -14.45 -7.85 14.95
N ASP A 154 -14.60 -6.54 15.02
CA ASP A 154 -13.62 -5.59 15.59
C ASP A 154 -13.11 -5.99 17.00
N ALA A 155 -14.00 -6.44 17.90
CA ALA A 155 -13.64 -6.83 19.26
C ALA A 155 -12.78 -8.11 19.31
N ALA A 156 -13.08 -9.09 18.45
CA ALA A 156 -12.30 -10.31 18.35
C ALA A 156 -10.92 -10.03 17.74
N PHE A 157 -10.84 -9.19 16.71
CA PHE A 157 -9.55 -8.78 16.16
C PHE A 157 -8.71 -7.99 17.18
N ALA A 158 -9.33 -7.08 17.95
CA ALA A 158 -8.65 -6.36 19.02
C ALA A 158 -8.06 -7.29 20.08
N ALA A 159 -8.75 -8.40 20.41
CA ALA A 159 -8.25 -9.43 21.31
C ALA A 159 -7.17 -10.33 20.67
N LEU A 160 -7.25 -10.56 19.35
CA LEU A 160 -6.25 -11.34 18.59
C LEU A 160 -4.91 -10.60 18.47
N TRP A 161 -4.94 -9.27 18.38
CA TRP A 161 -3.75 -8.47 18.13
C TRP A 161 -2.63 -8.65 19.17
N PRO A 162 -2.87 -8.57 20.49
CA PRO A 162 -1.85 -8.87 21.51
C PRO A 162 -1.27 -10.28 21.40
N ARG A 163 -2.09 -11.30 21.06
CA ARG A 163 -1.61 -12.68 20.84
C ARG A 163 -0.64 -12.74 19.66
N LEU A 164 -0.97 -12.10 18.55
CA LEU A 164 -0.10 -12.00 17.38
C LEU A 164 1.24 -11.34 17.74
N LEU A 165 1.21 -10.21 18.44
CA LEU A 165 2.43 -9.53 18.87
C LEU A 165 3.25 -10.38 19.84
N GLY A 166 2.60 -11.10 20.76
CA GLY A 166 3.24 -12.02 21.68
C GLY A 166 3.98 -13.16 20.96
N GLN A 167 3.36 -13.77 19.95
CA GLN A 167 4.00 -14.81 19.14
C GLN A 167 5.21 -14.28 18.36
N LEU A 168 5.11 -13.08 17.77
CA LEU A 168 6.26 -12.45 17.12
C LEU A 168 7.39 -12.18 18.13
N GLN A 169 7.09 -11.61 19.29
CA GLN A 169 8.11 -11.27 20.29
C GLN A 169 8.74 -12.50 20.96
N ALA A 170 8.06 -13.66 20.94
CA ALA A 170 8.60 -14.92 21.45
C ALA A 170 9.77 -15.45 20.62
N ASP A 171 9.83 -15.13 19.32
CA ASP A 171 10.97 -15.45 18.47
C ASP A 171 11.93 -14.26 18.38
N HIS A 172 13.17 -14.46 18.83
CA HIS A 172 14.26 -13.48 18.76
C HIS A 172 14.45 -12.87 17.36
N ARG A 173 14.15 -13.60 16.28
CA ARG A 173 14.23 -13.12 14.90
C ARG A 173 13.18 -12.06 14.60
N PHE A 174 12.05 -12.04 15.30
CA PHE A 174 10.98 -11.06 15.05
C PHE A 174 10.84 -10.00 16.13
N THR A 175 11.70 -9.94 17.15
CA THR A 175 11.55 -8.92 18.19
C THR A 175 11.60 -7.50 17.63
N PHE A 176 10.81 -6.60 18.22
CA PHE A 176 10.74 -5.20 17.81
C PHE A 176 10.60 -4.29 19.03
N ASP A 177 11.03 -3.05 18.86
CA ASP A 177 10.92 -2.01 19.89
C ASP A 177 9.66 -1.17 19.69
N LEU A 178 9.23 -0.98 18.45
CA LEU A 178 8.04 -0.22 18.09
C LEU A 178 7.30 -0.84 16.91
N ILE A 179 6.02 -0.47 16.82
CA ILE A 179 5.12 -0.81 15.73
C ILE A 179 4.78 0.48 14.98
N ASP A 180 4.99 0.49 13.67
CA ASP A 180 4.68 1.62 12.79
C ASP A 180 3.98 1.09 11.54
N LEU A 181 2.66 1.20 11.50
CA LEU A 181 1.81 0.74 10.41
C LEU A 181 1.21 1.95 9.70
N PRO A 182 1.86 2.47 8.64
CA PRO A 182 1.39 3.67 7.95
C PRO A 182 0.41 3.33 6.83
N LYS A 183 -0.36 4.32 6.36
CA LYS A 183 -1.18 4.26 5.12
C LYS A 183 -2.25 3.15 5.14
N ILE A 184 -2.83 2.88 6.30
CA ILE A 184 -3.92 1.93 6.48
C ILE A 184 -5.19 2.53 5.84
N PRO A 185 -5.77 1.92 4.78
CA PRO A 185 -7.03 2.39 4.24
C PRO A 185 -8.18 2.04 5.19
N GLU A 186 -9.24 2.85 5.20
CA GLU A 186 -10.42 2.60 6.05
C GLU A 186 -11.15 1.31 5.68
N ARG A 187 -11.08 0.91 4.41
CA ARG A 187 -11.68 -0.31 3.87
C ARG A 187 -10.66 -1.11 3.09
N VAL A 188 -10.82 -2.44 3.10
CA VAL A 188 -10.10 -3.38 2.25
C VAL A 188 -11.16 -4.10 1.42
N GLY A 189 -11.20 -3.85 0.10
CA GLY A 189 -12.37 -4.19 -0.71
C GLY A 189 -13.63 -3.54 -0.12
N ASP A 190 -14.65 -4.38 0.12
CA ASP A 190 -15.93 -3.95 0.68
C ASP A 190 -16.05 -4.12 2.20
N GLN A 191 -14.95 -4.43 2.89
CA GLN A 191 -14.94 -4.68 4.33
C GLN A 191 -14.20 -3.56 5.08
N ARG A 192 -14.59 -3.32 6.32
CA ARG A 192 -13.85 -2.41 7.20
C ARG A 192 -12.46 -3.00 7.49
N ASN A 193 -11.42 -2.16 7.48
CA ASN A 193 -10.08 -2.62 7.81
C ASN A 193 -9.96 -2.90 9.32
N PRO A 194 -9.66 -4.13 9.76
CA PRO A 194 -9.65 -4.48 11.18
C PRO A 194 -8.55 -3.77 11.96
N LEU A 195 -7.46 -3.34 11.32
CA LEU A 195 -6.36 -2.64 11.98
C LEU A 195 -6.75 -1.25 12.52
N LEU A 196 -7.91 -0.72 12.14
CA LEU A 196 -8.42 0.55 12.65
C LEU A 196 -8.76 0.50 14.14
N VAL A 197 -9.00 -0.69 14.71
CA VAL A 197 -9.32 -0.86 16.15
C VAL A 197 -8.09 -0.64 17.04
N LEU A 198 -6.89 -0.58 16.47
CA LEU A 198 -5.62 -0.50 17.21
C LEU A 198 -5.31 0.90 17.77
N GLY A 199 -6.23 1.84 17.63
CA GLY A 199 -5.96 3.26 17.87
C GLY A 199 -5.09 3.82 16.75
N THR A 200 -5.71 4.61 15.87
CA THR A 200 -5.04 5.16 14.69
C THR A 200 -5.16 6.68 14.65
N THR A 201 -4.30 7.31 13.85
CA THR A 201 -4.39 8.75 13.58
C THR A 201 -4.39 9.01 12.09
N ALA A 202 -5.13 10.04 11.65
CA ALA A 202 -5.24 10.37 10.24
C ALA A 202 -3.86 10.66 9.62
N ASN A 203 -3.54 9.94 8.55
CA ASN A 203 -2.36 10.18 7.73
C ASN A 203 -2.42 11.60 7.17
N PRO A 204 -1.30 12.35 7.16
CA PRO A 204 -1.28 13.71 6.64
C PRO A 204 -1.41 13.81 5.11
N SER A 205 -1.60 12.71 4.39
CA SER A 205 -1.82 12.69 2.94
C SER A 205 -3.11 11.92 2.66
N GLY A 206 -3.96 12.48 1.80
CA GLY A 206 -5.13 11.77 1.30
C GLY A 206 -4.79 10.86 0.12
N ALA A 207 -5.66 9.90 -0.12
CA ALA A 207 -5.78 9.22 -1.40
C ALA A 207 -7.04 9.70 -2.13
N TYR A 208 -7.01 9.62 -3.45
CA TYR A 208 -8.02 10.25 -4.31
C TYR A 208 -8.52 9.24 -5.32
N VAL A 209 -9.84 9.03 -5.34
CA VAL A 209 -10.48 8.05 -6.22
C VAL A 209 -11.72 8.63 -6.87
N THR A 210 -12.08 8.10 -8.02
CA THR A 210 -13.35 8.41 -8.68
C THR A 210 -14.00 7.15 -9.22
N ALA A 211 -15.32 7.06 -9.03
CA ALA A 211 -16.13 6.06 -9.68
C ALA A 211 -16.26 6.41 -11.18
N LEU A 212 -16.03 5.43 -12.04
CA LEU A 212 -16.19 5.56 -13.47
C LEU A 212 -17.62 5.16 -13.83
N THR A 213 -18.39 6.07 -14.40
CA THR A 213 -19.80 5.87 -14.74
C THR A 213 -20.12 6.42 -16.13
N GLY A 214 -21.01 5.75 -16.84
CA GLY A 214 -21.47 6.17 -18.17
C GLY A 214 -20.37 6.20 -19.24
N ALA A 215 -20.64 6.91 -20.33
CA ALA A 215 -19.66 7.11 -21.40
C ALA A 215 -18.66 8.23 -21.05
N TRP A 216 -17.50 8.25 -21.73
CA TRP A 216 -16.45 9.26 -21.51
C TRP A 216 -16.98 10.70 -21.52
N ASP A 217 -17.82 11.06 -22.49
CA ASP A 217 -18.31 12.44 -22.61
C ASP A 217 -19.25 12.84 -21.47
N GLU A 218 -20.05 11.90 -20.95
CA GLU A 218 -20.93 12.09 -19.80
C GLU A 218 -20.10 12.25 -18.52
N PHE A 219 -19.15 11.34 -18.30
CA PHE A 219 -18.20 11.41 -17.19
C PHE A 219 -17.41 12.72 -17.22
N TYR A 220 -16.85 13.08 -18.38
CA TYR A 220 -16.06 14.30 -18.52
C TYR A 220 -16.90 15.56 -18.27
N ALA A 221 -18.17 15.57 -18.70
CA ALA A 221 -19.09 16.67 -18.43
C ALA A 221 -19.48 16.79 -16.95
N SER A 222 -19.60 15.67 -16.22
CA SER A 222 -19.92 15.68 -14.79
C SER A 222 -18.76 16.20 -13.94
N LYS A 223 -17.51 15.95 -14.37
CA LYS A 223 -16.29 16.39 -13.67
C LYS A 223 -15.84 17.80 -14.01
N ARG A 224 -16.04 18.24 -15.26
CA ARG A 224 -15.39 19.44 -15.79
C ARG A 224 -16.39 20.43 -16.38
N SER A 225 -16.31 21.67 -15.92
CA SER A 225 -17.13 22.78 -16.44
C SER A 225 -16.93 23.00 -17.94
N SER A 226 -17.95 23.53 -18.61
CA SER A 226 -17.91 23.77 -20.06
C SER A 226 -16.72 24.65 -20.51
N SER A 227 -16.41 25.70 -19.73
CA SER A 227 -15.26 26.60 -19.97
C SER A 227 -13.92 25.87 -19.86
N THR A 228 -13.80 25.01 -18.86
CA THR A 228 -12.61 24.18 -18.63
C THR A 228 -12.40 23.17 -19.74
N ARG A 229 -13.48 22.47 -20.16
CA ARG A 229 -13.44 21.55 -21.29
C ARG A 229 -13.06 22.26 -22.60
N LYS A 230 -13.54 23.49 -22.81
CA LYS A 230 -13.13 24.31 -23.97
C LYS A 230 -11.64 24.64 -23.94
N ARG A 231 -11.09 25.01 -22.78
CA ARG A 231 -9.66 25.28 -22.59
C ARG A 231 -8.80 24.03 -22.83
N GLU A 232 -9.20 22.89 -22.27
CA GLU A 232 -8.49 21.61 -22.42
C GLU A 232 -8.50 21.14 -23.89
N ARG A 233 -9.63 21.26 -24.60
CA ARG A 233 -9.67 21.00 -26.06
C ARG A 233 -8.75 21.92 -26.86
N ARG A 234 -8.67 23.21 -26.49
CA ARG A 234 -7.72 24.14 -27.12
C ARG A 234 -6.27 23.71 -26.88
N GLN A 235 -5.92 23.27 -25.68
CA GLN A 235 -4.59 22.78 -25.34
C GLN A 235 -4.21 21.55 -26.18
N VAL A 236 -5.14 20.61 -26.36
CA VAL A 236 -4.92 19.42 -27.21
C VAL A 236 -4.71 19.82 -28.68
N ARG A 237 -5.48 20.79 -29.20
CA ARG A 237 -5.24 21.32 -30.56
C ARG A 237 -3.85 21.95 -30.70
N GLN A 238 -3.44 22.74 -29.70
CA GLN A 238 -2.11 23.34 -29.69
C GLN A 238 -0.98 22.30 -29.63
N LEU A 239 -1.21 21.13 -29.01
CA LEU A 239 -0.26 20.01 -29.08
C LEU A 239 -0.24 19.41 -30.49
N ALA A 240 -1.39 19.22 -31.12
CA ALA A 240 -1.50 18.69 -32.48
C ALA A 240 -0.86 19.61 -33.52
N ASP A 241 -0.88 20.92 -33.31
CA ASP A 241 -0.18 21.90 -34.14
C ASP A 241 1.36 21.73 -34.09
N GLN A 242 1.91 21.03 -33.09
CA GLN A 242 3.35 20.77 -32.96
C GLN A 242 3.76 19.41 -33.54
N GLY A 243 2.80 18.54 -33.89
CA GLY A 243 3.05 17.21 -34.44
C GLY A 243 1.89 16.26 -34.20
N GLU A 244 1.92 15.11 -34.91
CA GLU A 244 0.93 14.05 -34.72
C GLU A 244 0.88 13.59 -33.26
N ILE A 245 -0.33 13.54 -32.68
CA ILE A 245 -0.54 13.03 -31.32
C ILE A 245 -0.83 11.53 -31.41
N ARG A 246 -0.03 10.73 -30.70
CA ARG A 246 -0.26 9.28 -30.57
C ARG A 246 -0.27 8.89 -29.11
N PHE A 247 -1.20 8.02 -28.75
CA PHE A 247 -1.23 7.34 -27.46
C PHE A 247 -0.80 5.90 -27.69
N VAL A 248 0.23 5.48 -26.98
CA VAL A 248 0.91 4.19 -27.22
C VAL A 248 1.00 3.44 -25.90
N ASP A 249 0.47 2.22 -25.90
CA ASP A 249 0.69 1.26 -24.84
C ASP A 249 2.02 0.54 -25.09
N ALA A 250 2.96 0.67 -24.17
CA ALA A 250 4.29 0.10 -24.31
C ALA A 250 4.24 -1.38 -23.88
N LEU A 251 3.79 -2.25 -24.77
CA LEU A 251 3.44 -3.65 -24.44
C LEU A 251 4.65 -4.59 -24.36
N GLU A 252 5.69 -4.39 -25.18
CA GLU A 252 6.70 -5.43 -25.42
C GLU A 252 8.17 -4.96 -25.31
N GLY A 253 9.01 -5.87 -24.81
CA GLY A 253 10.48 -5.86 -24.89
C GLY A 253 11.17 -4.50 -24.71
N ASP A 254 11.98 -4.15 -25.70
CA ASP A 254 12.84 -2.97 -25.70
C ASP A 254 12.06 -1.66 -25.60
N GLU A 255 10.89 -1.58 -26.23
CA GLU A 255 10.07 -0.37 -26.20
C GLU A 255 9.55 -0.08 -24.80
N ARG A 256 9.05 -1.12 -24.12
CA ARG A 256 8.60 -1.04 -22.72
C ARG A 256 9.75 -0.62 -21.81
N ARG A 257 10.93 -1.22 -22.01
CA ARG A 257 12.15 -0.86 -21.26
C ARG A 257 12.55 0.61 -21.47
N ARG A 258 12.65 1.06 -22.72
CA ARG A 258 13.00 2.45 -23.07
C ARG A 258 11.99 3.46 -22.51
N THR A 259 10.70 3.13 -22.58
CA THR A 259 9.63 3.97 -22.04
C THR A 259 9.76 4.13 -20.52
N LEU A 260 10.04 3.03 -19.81
CA LEU A 260 10.23 3.06 -18.37
C LEU A 260 11.49 3.83 -17.95
N ASP A 261 12.60 3.64 -18.68
CA ASP A 261 13.84 4.38 -18.44
C ASP A 261 13.64 5.89 -18.63
N LEU A 262 12.95 6.29 -19.70
CA LEU A 262 12.61 7.70 -19.93
C LEU A 262 11.67 8.26 -18.84
N LEU A 263 10.73 7.47 -18.32
CA LEU A 263 9.89 7.87 -17.18
C LEU A 263 10.75 8.18 -15.95
N PHE A 264 11.74 7.34 -15.63
CA PHE A 264 12.64 7.60 -14.51
C PHE A 264 13.46 8.87 -14.70
N GLU A 265 13.96 9.12 -15.92
CA GLU A 265 14.71 10.33 -16.25
C GLU A 265 13.85 11.59 -16.15
N GLN A 266 12.64 11.57 -16.70
CA GLN A 266 11.70 12.68 -16.60
C GLN A 266 11.32 12.96 -15.13
N LYS A 267 11.08 11.91 -14.33
CA LYS A 267 10.81 12.05 -12.89
C LYS A 267 12.01 12.60 -12.13
N ALA A 268 13.23 12.12 -12.40
CA ALA A 268 14.45 12.63 -11.78
C ALA A 268 14.59 14.14 -12.02
N ARG A 269 14.48 14.57 -13.29
CA ARG A 269 14.49 16.00 -13.67
C ARG A 269 13.39 16.79 -12.95
N SER A 270 12.19 16.23 -12.84
CA SER A 270 11.08 16.86 -12.11
C SER A 270 11.35 16.99 -10.61
N PHE A 271 11.91 15.97 -9.97
CA PHE A 271 12.24 16.00 -8.55
C PHE A 271 13.34 17.02 -8.23
N ASP A 272 14.36 17.11 -9.06
CA ASP A 272 15.43 18.11 -8.91
C ASP A 272 14.89 19.54 -9.00
N ARG A 273 14.01 19.82 -9.98
CA ARG A 273 13.32 21.13 -10.09
C ARG A 273 12.48 21.45 -8.85
N MET A 274 11.83 20.45 -8.25
CA MET A 274 11.02 20.62 -7.05
C MET A 274 11.83 20.65 -5.74
N GLY A 275 13.13 20.35 -5.79
CA GLY A 275 13.99 20.18 -4.61
C GLY A 275 13.58 18.97 -3.75
N VAL A 276 13.00 17.94 -4.37
CA VAL A 276 12.58 16.70 -3.71
C VAL A 276 13.62 15.61 -3.99
N ARG A 277 13.85 14.71 -3.03
CA ARG A 277 14.75 13.57 -3.25
C ARG A 277 14.18 12.64 -4.31
N ASN A 278 15.00 12.25 -5.28
CA ASN A 278 14.63 11.25 -6.26
C ASN A 278 14.51 9.87 -5.59
N ILE A 279 13.29 9.31 -5.54
CA ILE A 279 13.05 8.00 -4.95
C ILE A 279 13.75 6.88 -5.75
N PHE A 280 13.89 7.03 -7.07
CA PHE A 280 14.52 6.03 -7.93
C PHE A 280 16.05 6.01 -7.79
N ALA A 281 16.63 6.99 -7.11
CA ALA A 281 18.05 6.98 -6.73
C ALA A 281 18.32 6.13 -5.48
N ARG A 282 17.27 5.67 -4.77
CA ARG A 282 17.44 4.75 -3.65
C ARG A 282 17.80 3.36 -4.17
N PRO A 283 18.69 2.61 -3.48
CA PRO A 283 19.06 1.25 -3.86
C PRO A 283 17.82 0.37 -4.06
N GLY A 284 17.80 -0.42 -5.13
CA GLY A 284 16.73 -1.38 -5.40
C GLY A 284 15.48 -0.82 -6.07
N TYR A 285 15.12 0.45 -5.85
CA TYR A 285 13.83 1.00 -6.26
C TYR A 285 13.62 0.99 -7.78
N ARG A 286 14.61 1.48 -8.54
CA ARG A 286 14.55 1.44 -10.01
C ARG A 286 14.50 0.00 -10.53
N SER A 287 15.29 -0.88 -9.91
CA SER A 287 15.36 -2.31 -10.26
C SER A 287 14.02 -3.02 -10.01
N LEU A 288 13.34 -2.71 -8.91
CA LEU A 288 12.01 -3.22 -8.61
C LEU A 288 11.01 -2.88 -9.70
N PHE A 289 10.82 -1.59 -10.00
CA PHE A 289 9.85 -1.16 -11.01
C PHE A 289 10.21 -1.71 -12.40
N THR A 290 11.51 -1.81 -12.70
CA THR A 290 12.00 -2.45 -13.92
C THR A 290 11.59 -3.92 -13.99
N ALA A 291 11.99 -4.70 -12.99
CA ALA A 291 11.74 -6.14 -12.97
C ALA A 291 10.23 -6.42 -13.00
N PHE A 292 9.45 -5.72 -12.18
CA PHE A 292 8.01 -5.90 -12.09
C PHE A 292 7.28 -5.51 -13.39
N ALA A 293 7.70 -4.43 -14.05
CA ALA A 293 7.08 -4.02 -15.31
C ALA A 293 7.45 -4.96 -16.47
N MET A 294 8.63 -5.57 -16.44
CA MET A 294 9.14 -6.42 -17.52
C MET A 294 8.83 -7.90 -17.34
N ASP A 295 8.52 -8.34 -16.13
CA ASP A 295 8.22 -9.75 -15.83
C ASP A 295 6.94 -10.23 -16.50
N LEU A 296 7.00 -11.38 -17.17
CA LEU A 296 5.86 -11.94 -17.90
C LEU A 296 4.74 -12.38 -16.94
N GLY A 297 5.09 -12.77 -15.72
CA GLY A 297 4.16 -13.16 -14.68
C GLY A 297 3.34 -11.98 -14.15
N SER A 298 3.94 -10.80 -13.99
CA SER A 298 3.25 -9.61 -13.46
C SER A 298 2.85 -8.55 -14.49
N ARG A 299 3.30 -8.64 -15.76
CA ARG A 299 3.02 -7.58 -16.77
C ARG A 299 1.54 -7.28 -16.99
N HIS A 300 0.67 -8.26 -16.78
CA HIS A 300 -0.78 -8.11 -16.92
C HIS A 300 -1.38 -7.17 -15.86
N LEU A 301 -0.68 -6.98 -14.73
CA LEU A 301 -1.05 -6.02 -13.69
C LEU A 301 -0.49 -4.62 -13.96
N VAL A 302 0.27 -4.41 -15.05
CA VAL A 302 1.03 -3.19 -15.30
C VAL A 302 0.64 -2.54 -16.62
N HIS A 303 0.05 -1.35 -16.53
CA HIS A 303 -0.22 -0.50 -17.67
C HIS A 303 0.86 0.59 -17.79
N LEU A 304 1.76 0.45 -18.77
CA LEU A 304 2.76 1.45 -19.10
C LEU A 304 2.36 2.09 -20.43
N SER A 305 1.98 3.36 -20.41
CA SER A 305 1.53 4.09 -21.58
C SER A 305 2.31 5.38 -21.77
N ARG A 306 2.34 5.89 -22.99
CA ARG A 306 2.94 7.18 -23.33
C ARG A 306 2.11 7.95 -24.35
N MET A 307 2.27 9.26 -24.29
CA MET A 307 1.74 10.19 -25.28
C MET A 307 2.91 10.80 -26.06
N GLU A 308 2.86 10.63 -27.37
CA GLU A 308 3.82 11.17 -28.34
C GLU A 308 3.22 12.39 -29.04
N VAL A 309 4.06 13.38 -29.35
CA VAL A 309 3.73 14.55 -30.17
C VAL A 309 4.87 14.74 -31.18
N GLY A 310 4.63 14.32 -32.42
CA GLY A 310 5.70 14.15 -33.40
C GLY A 310 6.80 13.23 -32.84
N PRO A 311 8.08 13.64 -32.85
CA PRO A 311 9.18 12.81 -32.33
C PRO A 311 9.30 12.82 -30.80
N THR A 312 8.48 13.60 -30.08
CA THR A 312 8.65 13.81 -28.63
C THR A 312 7.72 12.94 -27.82
N ILE A 313 8.26 12.12 -26.92
CA ILE A 313 7.47 11.45 -25.87
C ILE A 313 7.14 12.49 -24.79
N ALA A 314 5.98 13.12 -24.93
CA ALA A 314 5.57 14.29 -24.16
C ALA A 314 5.05 13.94 -22.75
N ALA A 315 4.47 12.76 -22.56
CA ALA A 315 4.04 12.27 -21.25
C ALA A 315 4.12 10.74 -21.16
N ILE A 316 4.35 10.22 -19.95
CA ILE A 316 4.43 8.78 -19.68
C ILE A 316 3.68 8.50 -18.38
N SER A 317 2.98 7.36 -18.33
CA SER A 317 2.28 6.91 -17.14
C SER A 317 2.56 5.43 -16.87
N LEU A 318 2.79 5.10 -15.61
CA LEU A 318 2.84 3.75 -15.08
C LEU A 318 1.67 3.60 -14.11
N GLY A 319 0.69 2.81 -14.51
CA GLY A 319 -0.44 2.40 -13.69
C GLY A 319 -0.41 0.91 -13.39
N PHE A 320 -1.17 0.52 -12.36
CA PHE A 320 -1.42 -0.86 -12.00
C PHE A 320 -2.90 -1.19 -12.12
N VAL A 321 -3.18 -2.43 -12.50
CA VAL A 321 -4.54 -2.93 -12.72
C VAL A 321 -4.77 -4.12 -11.78
N SER A 322 -5.88 -4.10 -11.05
CA SER A 322 -6.28 -5.18 -10.15
C SER A 322 -7.79 -5.21 -10.03
N GLY A 323 -8.42 -6.33 -10.41
CA GLY A 323 -9.89 -6.44 -10.46
C GLY A 323 -10.51 -5.35 -11.33
N SER A 324 -11.53 -4.67 -10.81
CA SER A 324 -12.24 -3.56 -11.49
C SER A 324 -11.63 -2.18 -11.24
N ARG A 325 -10.36 -2.10 -10.80
CA ARG A 325 -9.69 -0.84 -10.44
C ARG A 325 -8.43 -0.60 -11.27
N TYR A 326 -8.30 0.63 -11.77
CA TYR A 326 -7.10 1.18 -12.39
C TYR A 326 -6.42 2.15 -11.43
N SER A 327 -5.16 1.92 -11.05
CA SER A 327 -4.39 2.77 -10.14
C SER A 327 -3.26 3.51 -10.88
N LEU A 328 -3.31 4.83 -10.96
CA LEU A 328 -2.28 5.66 -11.58
C LEU A 328 -1.16 5.98 -10.56
N VAL A 329 -0.05 5.25 -10.62
CA VAL A 329 1.00 5.33 -9.59
C VAL A 329 2.09 6.34 -9.94
N ILE A 330 2.59 6.33 -11.18
CA ILE A 330 3.68 7.23 -11.59
C ILE A 330 3.32 7.91 -12.90
N SER A 331 3.34 9.24 -12.90
CA SER A 331 3.20 10.02 -14.14
C SER A 331 4.36 10.99 -14.33
N SER A 332 4.86 11.09 -15.54
CA SER A 332 5.90 12.03 -15.93
C SER A 332 5.53 12.76 -17.22
N TYR A 333 6.17 13.89 -17.44
CA TYR A 333 6.05 14.65 -18.69
C TYR A 333 7.39 15.27 -19.03
N ASP A 334 7.61 15.47 -20.32
CA ASP A 334 8.79 16.18 -20.77
C ASP A 334 8.71 17.67 -20.39
N GLY A 335 9.80 18.19 -19.82
CA GLY A 335 9.88 19.57 -19.33
C GLY A 335 10.23 20.61 -20.40
N GLY A 336 10.25 20.24 -21.67
CA GLY A 336 10.56 21.11 -22.79
C GLY A 336 9.38 21.98 -23.24
N ASP A 337 9.42 22.40 -24.51
CA ASP A 337 8.47 23.36 -25.08
C ASP A 337 7.01 22.93 -25.01
N LEU A 338 6.75 21.63 -25.10
CA LEU A 338 5.38 21.09 -25.07
C LEU A 338 4.73 21.19 -23.68
N ALA A 339 5.52 21.33 -22.60
CA ALA A 339 5.01 21.37 -21.23
C ALA A 339 3.96 22.46 -21.02
N ARG A 340 4.08 23.61 -21.72
CA ARG A 340 3.12 24.73 -21.63
C ARG A 340 1.72 24.39 -22.14
N PHE A 341 1.59 23.36 -22.97
CA PHE A 341 0.31 22.90 -23.51
C PHE A 341 -0.31 21.77 -22.67
N GLY A 342 0.35 21.31 -21.61
CA GLY A 342 -0.20 20.34 -20.66
C GLY A 342 -0.34 18.89 -21.16
N PRO A 343 0.71 18.29 -21.76
CA PRO A 343 0.65 16.91 -22.29
C PRO A 343 0.29 15.88 -21.21
N GLY A 344 0.75 16.05 -19.97
CA GLY A 344 0.36 15.14 -18.87
C GLY A 344 -1.14 15.16 -18.56
N ARG A 345 -1.83 16.30 -18.75
CA ARG A 345 -3.29 16.38 -18.59
C ARG A 345 -4.01 15.74 -19.77
N ALA A 346 -3.54 15.96 -20.99
CA ALA A 346 -4.07 15.31 -22.18
C ALA A 346 -3.93 13.78 -22.07
N HIS A 347 -2.78 13.28 -21.62
CA HIS A 347 -2.56 11.87 -21.38
C HIS A 347 -3.47 11.30 -20.29
N LEU A 348 -3.68 12.03 -19.18
CA LEU A 348 -4.63 11.61 -18.15
C LEU A 348 -6.06 11.46 -18.69
N HIS A 349 -6.51 12.34 -19.59
CA HIS A 349 -7.84 12.19 -20.20
C HIS A 349 -7.94 10.89 -20.99
N GLU A 350 -6.88 10.53 -21.72
CA GLU A 350 -6.85 9.28 -22.46
C GLU A 350 -6.90 8.07 -21.53
N LEU A 351 -6.15 8.11 -20.43
CA LEU A 351 -6.17 7.04 -19.42
C LEU A 351 -7.57 6.85 -18.80
N LEU A 352 -8.27 7.94 -18.49
CA LEU A 352 -9.63 7.86 -17.98
C LEU A 352 -10.62 7.33 -19.03
N ARG A 353 -10.48 7.76 -20.29
CA ARG A 353 -11.29 7.23 -21.40
C ARG A 353 -11.07 5.73 -21.58
N LEU A 354 -9.80 5.31 -21.66
CA LEU A 354 -9.40 3.92 -21.77
C LEU A 354 -9.94 3.11 -20.59
N ALA A 355 -9.87 3.67 -19.38
CA ALA A 355 -10.35 2.97 -18.21
C ALA A 355 -11.87 2.73 -18.24
N ILE A 356 -12.65 3.72 -18.70
CA ILE A 356 -14.09 3.58 -18.92
C ILE A 356 -14.39 2.55 -20.02
N GLN A 357 -13.67 2.62 -21.15
CA GLN A 357 -13.86 1.70 -22.28
C GLN A 357 -13.54 0.25 -21.91
N ASN A 358 -12.57 0.03 -21.04
CA ASN A 358 -12.20 -1.29 -20.54
C ASN A 358 -13.07 -1.75 -19.36
N GLY A 359 -14.10 -0.99 -18.99
CA GLY A 359 -15.08 -1.39 -17.98
C GLY A 359 -14.57 -1.36 -16.53
N PHE A 360 -13.50 -0.62 -16.24
CA PHE A 360 -13.12 -0.42 -14.84
C PHE A 360 -14.18 0.38 -14.10
N ALA A 361 -14.47 0.00 -12.85
CA ALA A 361 -15.44 0.68 -12.00
C ALA A 361 -14.81 1.87 -11.25
N VAL A 362 -13.50 1.81 -10.97
CA VAL A 362 -12.80 2.83 -10.19
C VAL A 362 -11.49 3.23 -10.84
N PHE A 363 -11.27 4.55 -10.96
CA PHE A 363 -9.96 5.12 -11.25
C PHE A 363 -9.35 5.70 -9.97
N ASP A 364 -8.20 5.19 -9.59
CA ASP A 364 -7.51 5.48 -8.34
C ASP A 364 -6.25 6.30 -8.63
N PHE A 365 -6.23 7.55 -8.18
CA PHE A 365 -5.09 8.45 -8.33
C PHE A 365 -4.04 8.27 -7.24
N THR A 366 -4.24 7.32 -6.33
CA THR A 366 -3.40 6.96 -5.20
C THR A 366 -3.06 8.12 -4.27
N ILE A 367 -2.10 7.91 -3.36
CA ILE A 367 -1.67 8.91 -2.39
C ILE A 367 -1.11 10.16 -3.07
N GLY A 368 -1.49 11.32 -2.54
CA GLY A 368 -0.86 12.60 -2.86
C GLY A 368 -1.90 13.70 -2.99
N ASP A 369 -1.61 14.88 -2.46
CA ASP A 369 -2.56 15.99 -2.43
C ASP A 369 -2.35 16.96 -3.62
N GLU A 370 -2.01 16.42 -4.81
CA GLU A 370 -1.87 17.25 -6.02
C GLU A 370 -3.21 17.88 -6.43
N ALA A 371 -3.20 19.19 -6.73
CA ALA A 371 -4.43 19.94 -7.01
C ALA A 371 -5.28 19.35 -8.15
N TYR A 372 -4.65 18.75 -9.17
CA TYR A 372 -5.40 18.15 -10.28
C TYR A 372 -6.19 16.90 -9.89
N LYS A 373 -5.83 16.19 -8.80
CA LYS A 373 -6.61 15.02 -8.36
C LYS A 373 -7.99 15.44 -7.86
N GLN A 374 -8.06 16.61 -7.22
CA GLN A 374 -9.31 17.21 -6.76
C GLN A 374 -10.25 17.59 -7.91
N ASP A 375 -9.70 17.85 -9.11
CA ASP A 375 -10.51 18.15 -10.30
C ASP A 375 -11.31 16.93 -10.81
N TRP A 376 -10.93 15.71 -10.42
CA TRP A 376 -11.50 14.46 -10.95
C TRP A 376 -12.20 13.60 -9.91
N CYS A 377 -11.85 13.75 -8.63
CA CYS A 377 -12.26 12.80 -7.59
C CYS A 377 -13.51 13.26 -6.83
N ASP A 378 -14.42 12.31 -6.61
CA ASP A 378 -15.61 12.51 -5.77
C ASP A 378 -15.31 12.25 -4.29
N ALA A 379 -14.35 11.35 -4.03
CA ALA A 379 -14.02 10.88 -2.70
C ALA A 379 -12.54 11.07 -2.40
N ARG A 380 -12.28 11.64 -1.22
CA ARG A 380 -10.97 11.61 -0.58
C ARG A 380 -10.98 10.45 0.41
N LEU A 381 -10.13 9.45 0.16
CA LEU A 381 -9.91 8.37 1.11
C LEU A 381 -8.98 8.89 2.21
N THR A 382 -9.45 8.86 3.44
CA THR A 382 -8.60 9.11 4.60
C THR A 382 -7.82 7.84 4.89
N LEU A 383 -6.50 7.96 4.92
CA LEU A 383 -5.63 6.89 5.37
C LEU A 383 -5.29 7.09 6.83
N GLN A 384 -4.99 6.01 7.52
CA GLN A 384 -4.73 5.99 8.95
C GLN A 384 -3.32 5.45 9.21
N ASP A 385 -2.69 5.94 10.27
CA ASP A 385 -1.40 5.44 10.74
C ASP A 385 -1.57 4.93 12.18
N HIS A 386 -1.08 3.72 12.45
CA HIS A 386 -0.89 3.21 13.81
C HIS A 386 0.59 3.32 14.22
N LEU A 387 0.84 3.81 15.43
CA LEU A 387 2.17 3.95 16.00
C LEU A 387 2.11 3.63 17.49
N SER A 388 2.83 2.61 17.93
CA SER A 388 2.87 2.20 19.33
C SER A 388 4.25 1.67 19.72
N ALA A 389 4.54 1.66 21.02
CA ALA A 389 5.80 1.17 21.57
C ALA A 389 5.60 -0.25 22.11
N ALA A 390 6.59 -1.12 21.88
CA ALA A 390 6.68 -2.44 22.48
C ALA A 390 7.73 -2.50 23.60
N THR A 391 8.73 -1.61 23.56
CA THR A 391 9.78 -1.48 24.57
C THR A 391 9.97 -0.02 24.98
N TRP A 392 10.70 0.21 26.07
CA TRP A 392 11.07 1.57 26.51
C TRP A 392 11.90 2.32 25.44
N ARG A 393 12.75 1.61 24.68
CA ARG A 393 13.51 2.19 23.56
C ARG A 393 12.56 2.65 22.47
N GLY A 394 11.56 1.83 22.18
CA GLY A 394 10.47 2.17 21.27
C GLY A 394 9.70 3.40 21.71
N ALA A 395 9.39 3.53 23.01
CA ALA A 395 8.64 4.67 23.54
C ALA A 395 9.32 6.01 23.25
N ILE A 396 10.66 6.08 23.37
CA ILE A 396 11.44 7.27 23.01
C ILE A 396 11.28 7.58 21.51
N VAL A 397 11.44 6.58 20.65
CA VAL A 397 11.32 6.75 19.19
C VAL A 397 9.90 7.15 18.79
N VAL A 398 8.88 6.52 19.38
CA VAL A 398 7.47 6.85 19.16
C VAL A 398 7.19 8.31 19.53
N GLY A 399 7.72 8.81 20.65
CA GLY A 399 7.60 10.22 21.02
C GLY A 399 8.19 11.17 19.96
N LEU A 400 9.41 10.88 19.48
CA LEU A 400 10.08 11.67 18.45
C LEU A 400 9.34 11.64 17.10
N VAL A 401 8.91 10.45 16.67
CA VAL A 401 8.16 10.27 15.41
C VAL A 401 6.80 10.96 15.50
N SER A 402 6.11 10.88 16.64
CA SER A 402 4.83 11.55 16.87
C SER A 402 4.97 13.07 16.80
N LEU A 403 6.01 13.63 17.42
CA LEU A 403 6.31 15.06 17.32
C LEU A 403 6.58 15.47 15.87
N PHE A 404 7.43 14.73 15.15
CA PHE A 404 7.74 14.99 13.75
C PHE A 404 6.50 14.93 12.86
N ARG A 405 5.63 13.91 13.04
CA ARG A 405 4.37 13.76 12.30
C ARG A 405 3.41 14.91 12.58
N SER A 406 3.30 15.35 13.83
CA SER A 406 2.47 16.50 14.23
C SER A 406 2.95 17.81 13.61
N VAL A 407 4.27 18.07 13.62
CA VAL A 407 4.86 19.25 12.95
C VAL A 407 4.60 19.20 11.45
N LYS A 408 4.84 18.05 10.80
CA LYS A 408 4.58 17.86 9.37
C LYS A 408 3.11 18.09 9.03
N ARG A 409 2.19 17.60 9.88
CA ARG A 409 0.75 17.79 9.74
C ARG A 409 0.38 19.28 9.84
N ALA A 410 0.88 20.00 10.84
CA ALA A 410 0.67 21.43 10.99
C ALA A 410 1.18 22.24 9.79
N ILE A 411 2.35 21.89 9.24
CA ILE A 411 2.90 22.53 8.03
C ILE A 411 2.00 22.26 6.81
N LYS A 412 1.57 21.01 6.61
CA LYS A 412 0.71 20.64 5.47
C LYS A 412 -0.70 21.22 5.56
N GLN A 413 -1.27 21.31 6.76
CA GLN A 413 -2.61 21.86 6.99
C GLN A 413 -2.64 23.39 6.95
N SER A 414 -1.48 24.06 7.04
CA SER A 414 -1.37 25.52 6.88
C SER A 414 -0.98 25.90 5.44
N PRO A 415 -1.87 26.54 4.66
CA PRO A 415 -1.56 26.99 3.30
C PRO A 415 -0.39 28.00 3.23
N VAL A 416 -0.14 28.74 4.31
CA VAL A 416 0.97 29.70 4.39
C VAL A 416 2.29 28.97 4.59
N LEU A 417 2.36 28.07 5.58
CA LEU A 417 3.58 27.29 5.87
C LEU A 417 3.93 26.37 4.70
N TRP A 418 2.95 25.70 4.10
CA TRP A 418 3.18 24.85 2.94
C TRP A 418 3.72 25.62 1.73
N ARG A 419 3.20 26.82 1.44
CA ARG A 419 3.70 27.68 0.36
C ARG A 419 5.11 28.16 0.63
N GLN A 420 5.42 28.59 1.85
CA GLN A 420 6.76 29.02 2.23
C GLN A 420 7.77 27.88 2.17
N PHE A 421 7.43 26.71 2.73
CA PHE A 421 8.24 25.50 2.68
C PHE A 421 8.50 25.04 1.24
N SER A 422 7.45 24.98 0.42
CA SER A 422 7.56 24.57 -0.98
C SER A 422 8.42 25.54 -1.81
N ARG A 423 8.29 26.85 -1.59
CA ARG A 423 9.11 27.88 -2.26
C ARG A 423 10.58 27.83 -1.82
N ALA A 424 10.85 27.65 -0.54
CA ALA A 424 12.21 27.52 -0.02
C ALA A 424 12.89 26.27 -0.62
N ARG A 425 12.17 25.14 -0.62
CA ARG A 425 12.64 23.88 -1.18
C ARG A 425 12.89 23.96 -2.69
N SER A 426 11.97 24.56 -3.46
CA SER A 426 12.14 24.69 -4.92
C SER A 426 13.26 25.66 -5.30
N ARG A 427 13.47 26.75 -4.54
CA ARG A 427 14.62 27.66 -4.75
C ARG A 427 15.95 26.95 -4.51
N LEU A 428 16.07 26.14 -3.46
CA LEU A 428 17.25 25.32 -3.21
C LEU A 428 17.48 24.31 -4.34
N GLY A 429 16.42 23.69 -4.86
CA GLY A 429 16.47 22.82 -6.04
C GLY A 429 16.97 23.57 -7.30
N ALA A 430 16.40 24.73 -7.60
CA ALA A 430 16.78 25.55 -8.75
C ALA A 430 18.24 26.03 -8.69
N VAL A 431 18.73 26.41 -7.50
CA VAL A 431 20.14 26.78 -7.29
C VAL A 431 21.09 25.58 -7.48
N ARG A 432 20.66 24.38 -7.09
CA ARG A 432 21.42 23.15 -7.33
C ARG A 432 21.50 22.82 -8.82
N VAL A 433 20.37 22.91 -9.54
CA VAL A 433 20.31 22.67 -10.99
C VAL A 433 21.12 23.71 -11.77
N SER A 434 21.09 25.00 -11.39
CA SER A 434 21.87 26.04 -12.08
C SER A 434 23.38 25.89 -11.89
N ARG A 435 23.84 25.47 -10.70
CA ARG A 435 25.27 25.21 -10.43
C ARG A 435 25.82 24.01 -11.21
N PHE A 436 25.06 22.92 -11.35
CA PHE A 436 25.47 21.75 -12.15
C PHE A 436 25.31 22.00 -13.67
N GLY A 437 24.27 22.73 -14.09
CA GLY A 437 24.08 23.12 -15.50
C GLY A 437 25.09 24.14 -16.04
N ALA A 438 25.73 24.93 -15.17
CA ALA A 438 26.84 25.81 -15.53
C ALA A 438 28.19 25.07 -15.62
N ALA A 439 28.38 23.99 -14.83
CA ALA A 439 29.57 23.14 -14.91
C ALA A 439 29.60 22.29 -16.20
N GLY A 440 28.47 21.70 -16.61
CA GLY A 440 28.38 20.93 -17.86
C GLY A 440 28.53 21.78 -19.13
N ARG A 441 28.13 23.06 -19.09
CA ARG A 441 28.33 24.00 -20.21
C ARG A 441 29.75 24.57 -20.33
N ARG A 442 30.58 24.45 -19.28
CA ARG A 442 32.01 24.79 -19.37
C ARG A 442 32.86 23.65 -19.95
N GLN A 443 32.44 22.39 -19.84
CA GLN A 443 33.12 21.27 -20.50
C GLN A 443 32.77 21.16 -21.99
N ALA A 444 31.52 21.42 -22.40
CA ALA A 444 31.12 21.39 -23.81
C ALA A 444 31.59 22.60 -24.64
N LYS A 445 32.19 23.63 -24.01
CA LYS A 445 32.80 24.79 -24.69
C LYS A 445 34.32 24.70 -24.83
N ASN A 446 34.94 23.60 -24.36
CA ASN A 446 36.40 23.41 -24.40
C ASN A 446 36.84 22.29 -25.36
N THR A 447 35.94 21.82 -26.22
CA THR A 447 36.25 20.96 -27.37
C THR A 447 35.85 21.71 -28.63
N ASP A 448 36.74 22.59 -29.09
CA ASP A 448 36.69 23.17 -30.43
C ASP A 448 37.45 22.23 -31.40
N PRO A 449 37.03 22.10 -32.67
CA PRO A 449 37.52 21.12 -33.61
C PRO A 449 38.69 21.69 -34.42
N HIS A 450 39.92 21.45 -33.99
CA HIS A 450 41.10 21.46 -34.86
C HIS A 450 42.24 20.70 -34.16
N ALA A 451 42.28 19.39 -34.39
CA ALA A 451 43.46 18.53 -34.39
C ALA A 451 43.09 17.22 -35.10
#